data_AF-A0A937EJU4-F1
#
_entry.id   AF-A0A937EJU4-F1
#
_cell.length_a   1.000
_cell.length_b   1.000
_cell.length_c   1.000
_cell.angle_alpha   90.00
_cell.angle_beta   90.00
_cell.angle_gamma   90.00
#
_symmetry.space_group_name_H-M   'P 1'
#
loop_
_entity.id
_entity.type
_entity.pdbx_description
1 polymer ?
#
loop_
_entity_poly.entity_id
_entity_poly.type
_entity_poly.pdbx_seq_one_letter_code
_entity_poly.pdbx_strand_id
1 'polypeptide(L)' 'MAIMVNQAVLAHQLFAGITRRHLARSIEELAVPWQADLEGRRHVARGGARKRAEGAGAVPGWSSSTGWWPR' A
#
# COMPACT_ATOMS: atom_id res chain seq x y z
N MET A 1 -16.81 2.84 -5.56
CA MET A 1 -15.91 3.10 -6.70
C MET A 1 -16.25 2.09 -7.79
N ALA A 2 -16.96 2.51 -8.84
CA ALA A 2 -17.35 1.62 -9.93
C ALA A 2 -16.16 1.47 -10.88
N ILE A 3 -15.54 0.29 -10.93
CA ILE A 3 -14.57 -0.04 -11.96
C ILE A 3 -15.38 -0.19 -13.25
N MET A 4 -15.27 0.77 -14.17
CA MET A 4 -15.87 0.65 -15.49
C MET A 4 -15.14 -0.48 -16.23
N VAL A 5 -15.78 -1.65 -16.31
CA VAL A 5 -15.13 -2.83 -16.88
C VAL A 5 -15.19 -2.77 -18.40
N ASN A 6 -14.03 -2.66 -19.04
CA ASN A 6 -13.91 -2.60 -20.50
C ASN A 6 -14.18 -3.99 -21.11
N GLN A 7 -15.21 -4.10 -21.97
CA GLN A 7 -15.59 -5.36 -22.62
C GLN A 7 -14.45 -5.99 -23.44
N ALA A 8 -13.58 -5.18 -24.06
CA ALA A 8 -12.45 -5.68 -24.83
C ALA A 8 -11.41 -6.41 -23.95
N VAL A 9 -11.20 -5.93 -22.71
CA VAL A 9 -10.33 -6.60 -21.74
C VAL A 9 -10.90 -7.96 -21.36
N LEU A 10 -12.22 -8.06 -21.23
CA LEU A 10 -12.90 -9.26 -20.78
C LEU A 10 -13.00 -10.33 -21.88
N ALA A 11 -12.95 -9.91 -23.14
CA ALA A 11 -12.84 -10.80 -24.30
C ALA A 11 -11.41 -11.35 -24.50
N HIS A 12 -10.44 -10.88 -23.71
CA HIS A 12 -9.06 -11.34 -23.82
C HIS A 12 -8.93 -12.81 -23.37
N GLN A 13 -8.09 -13.60 -24.07
CA GLN A 13 -7.90 -15.03 -23.79
C GLN A 13 -7.45 -15.34 -22.35
N LEU A 14 -6.73 -14.42 -21.70
CA LEU A 14 -6.35 -14.56 -20.28
C LEU A 14 -7.55 -14.67 -19.33
N PHE A 15 -8.71 -14.16 -19.72
CA PHE A 15 -9.95 -14.27 -18.96
C PHE A 15 -10.91 -15.34 -19.53
N ALA A 16 -10.51 -16.04 -20.59
CA ALA A 16 -11.31 -17.12 -21.14
C ALA A 16 -11.41 -18.25 -20.10
N GLY A 17 -12.64 -18.72 -19.84
CA GLY A 17 -12.91 -19.74 -18.82
C GLY A 17 -12.98 -19.22 -17.39
N ILE A 18 -12.72 -17.92 -17.15
CA ILE A 18 -12.85 -17.30 -15.83
C ILE A 18 -14.27 -16.72 -15.68
N THR A 19 -14.99 -17.18 -14.65
CA THR A 19 -16.32 -16.62 -14.35
C THR A 19 -16.20 -15.19 -13.81
N ARG A 20 -17.21 -14.36 -14.06
CA ARG A 20 -17.29 -12.98 -13.52
C ARG A 20 -17.12 -12.93 -12.01
N ARG A 21 -17.74 -13.90 -11.30
CA ARG A 21 -17.67 -14.02 -9.85
C ARG A 21 -16.26 -14.34 -9.37
N HIS A 22 -15.58 -15.26 -10.06
CA HIS A 22 -14.20 -15.60 -9.72
C HIS A 22 -13.26 -14.41 -9.94
N LEU A 23 -13.42 -13.72 -11.08
CA LEU A 23 -12.66 -12.49 -11.36
C LEU A 23 -12.88 -11.41 -10.31
N ALA A 24 -14.14 -11.15 -9.91
CA ALA A 24 -14.46 -10.16 -8.89
C ALA A 24 -13.78 -10.49 -7.55
N ARG A 25 -13.82 -11.76 -7.14
CA ARG A 25 -13.17 -12.23 -5.91
C ARG A 25 -11.64 -12.06 -5.98
N SER A 26 -11.01 -12.41 -7.10
CA SER A 26 -9.57 -12.20 -7.29
C SER A 26 -9.20 -10.72 -7.23
N ILE A 27 -10.03 -9.84 -7.79
CA ILE A 27 -9.83 -8.38 -7.70
C ILE A 27 -9.91 -7.92 -6.24
N GLU A 28 -10.90 -8.39 -5.47
CA GLU A 28 -11.04 -8.05 -4.04
C GLU A 28 -9.82 -8.52 -3.23
N GLU A 29 -9.36 -9.74 -3.45
CA GLU A 29 -8.19 -10.32 -2.78
C GLU A 29 -6.90 -9.53 -3.10
N LEU A 30 -6.76 -9.04 -4.34
CA LEU A 30 -5.59 -8.27 -4.78
C LEU A 30 -5.69 -6.77 -4.51
N ALA A 31 -6.87 -6.23 -4.20
CA ALA A 31 -7.07 -4.79 -4.04
C ALA A 31 -6.20 -4.20 -2.92
N VAL A 32 -6.15 -4.87 -1.77
CA VAL A 32 -5.39 -4.42 -0.59
C VAL A 32 -3.87 -4.37 -0.85
N PRO A 33 -3.22 -5.46 -1.30
CA PRO A 33 -1.79 -5.43 -1.57
C PRO A 33 -1.45 -4.46 -2.72
N TRP A 34 -2.29 -4.36 -3.74
CA TRP A 34 -2.10 -3.41 -4.83
C TRP A 34 -2.17 -1.94 -4.35
N GLN A 35 -3.14 -1.62 -3.49
CA GLN A 35 -3.28 -0.28 -2.93
C GLN A 35 -2.10 0.08 -2.01
N ALA A 36 -1.61 -0.89 -1.22
CA ALA A 36 -0.43 -0.70 -0.39
C ALA A 36 0.82 -0.39 -1.23
N ASP A 37 1.02 -1.11 -2.33
CA ASP A 37 2.13 -0.87 -3.25
C ASP A 37 2.02 0.51 -3.93
N LEU A 38 0.83 0.88 -4.42
CA LEU A 38 0.59 2.22 -4.99
C LEU A 38 0.88 3.33 -3.99
N GLU A 39 0.43 3.17 -2.74
CA GLU A 39 0.69 4.16 -1.70
C GLU A 39 2.16 4.18 -1.30
N GLY A 40 2.86 3.03 -1.34
CA GLY A 40 4.32 2.95 -1.19
C GLY A 40 5.05 3.73 -2.28
N ARG A 41 4.69 3.55 -3.56
CA ARG A 41 5.27 4.31 -4.68
C ARG A 41 5.01 5.81 -4.53
N ARG A 42 3.79 6.20 -4.13
CA ARG A 42 3.46 7.61 -3.84
C ARG A 42 4.24 8.15 -2.66
N HIS A 43 4.41 7.36 -1.61
CA HIS A 43 5.18 7.73 -0.44
C HIS A 43 6.63 8.04 -0.85
N VAL A 44 7.25 7.17 -1.65
CA VAL A 44 8.59 7.42 -2.22
C VAL A 44 8.61 8.69 -3.07
N ALA A 45 7.63 8.87 -3.97
CA ALA A 45 7.54 10.07 -4.81
C ALA A 45 7.38 11.37 -3.99
N ARG A 46 6.72 11.32 -2.83
CA ARG A 46 6.59 12.44 -1.87
C ARG A 46 7.85 12.68 -1.03
N GLY A 47 8.94 11.93 -1.26
CA GLY A 47 10.20 12.05 -0.52
C GLY A 47 10.46 10.93 0.49
N GLY A 48 9.56 9.95 0.58
CA GLY A 48 9.71 8.75 1.41
C GLY A 48 9.87 9.04 2.89
N ALA A 49 10.33 8.03 3.62
CA ALA A 49 10.78 8.23 4.99
C ALA A 49 11.98 9.18 4.98
N ARG A 50 11.89 10.27 5.74
CA ARG A 50 13.03 11.19 5.92
C ARG A 50 14.16 10.40 6.57
N LYS A 51 15.20 10.10 5.79
CA LYS A 51 16.43 9.52 6.33
C LYS A 51 17.04 10.56 7.27
N ARG A 52 17.37 10.17 8.50
CA ARG A 52 18.24 11.01 9.33
C ARG A 52 19.56 11.18 8.59
N ALA A 53 20.14 12.38 8.65
CA ALA A 53 21.47 12.61 8.13
C ALA A 53 22.43 11.57 8.72
N GLU A 54 23.29 11.01 7.89
CA GLU A 54 24.34 10.11 8.33
C GLU A 54 25.20 10.84 9.37
N GLY A 55 25.29 10.30 10.59
CA GLY A 55 25.95 10.96 11.73
C GLY A 55 25.04 11.77 12.67
N ALA A 56 23.73 11.86 12.42
CA ALA A 56 22.77 12.37 13.41
C ALA A 56 22.59 11.30 14.51
N GLY A 57 23.49 11.31 15.49
CA GLY A 57 23.52 10.37 16.61
C GLY A 57 22.17 10.21 17.31
N ALA A 58 22.01 9.13 18.07
CA ALA A 58 20.84 8.94 18.92
C ALA A 58 20.64 10.16 19.83
N VAL A 59 19.39 10.62 19.98
CA VAL A 59 19.06 11.72 20.90
C VAL A 59 19.52 11.28 22.29
N PRO A 60 20.50 11.95 22.92
CA PRO A 60 20.97 11.56 24.24
C PRO A 60 19.82 11.81 25.22
N GLY A 61 19.23 10.73 25.75
CA GLY A 61 18.21 10.82 26.80
C GLY A 61 16.91 10.04 26.56
N TRP A 62 16.71 9.40 25.41
CA TRP A 62 15.55 8.51 25.24
C TRP A 62 15.84 7.14 25.85
N SER A 63 15.71 7.04 27.18
CA SER A 63 15.53 5.75 27.84
C SER A 63 14.04 5.43 27.89
N SER A 64 13.68 4.24 27.42
CA SER A 64 12.31 3.72 27.39
C SER A 64 11.74 3.41 28.79
N SER A 65 12.23 4.05 29.85
CA SER A 65 11.99 3.65 31.25
C SER A 65 11.33 4.69 32.14
N THR A 66 10.99 5.88 31.66
CA THR A 66 10.25 6.86 32.49
C THR A 66 9.03 7.35 31.74
N GLY A 67 7.91 6.69 32.03
CA GLY A 67 6.60 7.20 31.69
C GLY A 67 6.36 8.56 32.34
N TRP A 68 5.85 9.50 31.56
CA TRP A 68 5.29 10.75 32.05
C TRP A 68 4.04 11.06 31.22
N TRP A 69 2.88 11.02 31.89
CA TRP A 69 1.61 11.54 31.40
C TRP A 69 1.40 12.91 32.06
N PRO A 70 0.99 13.96 31.32
CA PRO A 70 0.64 15.23 31.95
C PRO A 70 -0.84 15.20 32.38
N ARG A 71 -1.10 15.73 33.58
CA ARG A 71 -2.42 16.10 34.09
C ARG A 71 -2.67 17.57 33.84
#